data_AF-A0A1D8AXP7-F1
#
_entry.id   AF-A0A1D8AXP7-F1
#
_cell.length_a   1.000
_cell.length_b   1.000
_cell.length_c   1.000
_cell.angle_alpha   90.00
_cell.angle_beta   90.00
_cell.angle_gamma   90.00
#
_symmetry.space_group_name_H-M   'P 1'
#
loop_
_entity.id
_entity.type
_entity.pdbx_description
1 polymer ?
#
loop_
_entity_poly.entity_id
_entity_poly.type
_entity_poly.pdbx_seq_one_letter_code
_entity_poly.pdbx_strand_id
1 'polypeptide(L)'
;MLPAHRTRLYWFLALLGLVLGTGLAVRYWVGGYVVRSVLRMAGAAEIRHGAIRATPWRVEIENLNFKIRSQSFAAGRVTLQRANWWMASLGDVQVAGARIPVVLDGSQVDPWNWATYEDGGLGDEPVPPPFRSLQLEGELLVRMANLPDRPVRVTLESQPKSAASWVGSLVAEGEGFRLAGGGALLRAGQELDFQVLSAELDLAVWSGQIQRLVPLPGGPWELGGRLTGVAEGKVTAKRFAATARVNLREGRMGGGKEDIAVTGAEAELEFSDLWKLRTKFGALRVADLRIGRLPLRAVTADFGLWDGTQIRVKRAEATALGGRVTAEDFNYQLNERSLALGLRVADVRAADLLALTAGVTPRLSGRVSGDLPLRIQGDGVRVSGGGLALQPGQGAELQLNAAALLRSGAPMSAATAGVLKAAGSASVVLRLDQLQFEVRPPGLPLGTSARVRVAGRVDGIPVEFTYQVNGAVERFLRILPARR
;
A
#
# COMPACT_ATOMS: atom_id res chain seq x y z
N MET A 1 -11.49 79.60 -51.17
CA MET A 1 -12.34 79.16 -50.04
C MET A 1 -12.61 77.67 -50.21
N LEU A 2 -11.83 76.83 -49.52
CA LEU A 2 -12.01 75.37 -49.44
C LEU A 2 -12.35 75.01 -47.99
N PRO A 3 -13.20 74.00 -47.74
CA PRO A 3 -14.06 73.96 -46.57
C PRO A 3 -13.34 73.46 -45.32
N ALA A 4 -13.35 74.30 -44.27
CA ALA A 4 -12.90 74.01 -42.91
C ALA A 4 -13.67 72.85 -42.21
N HIS A 5 -14.65 72.24 -42.88
CA HIS A 5 -15.43 71.10 -42.37
C HIS A 5 -14.72 69.75 -42.49
N ARG A 6 -13.82 69.56 -43.46
CA ARG A 6 -13.09 68.28 -43.58
C ARG A 6 -12.08 68.09 -42.45
N THR A 7 -11.41 69.16 -42.02
CA THR A 7 -10.41 69.10 -40.95
C THR A 7 -11.01 68.73 -39.60
N ARG A 8 -12.23 69.20 -39.29
CA ARG A 8 -12.93 68.86 -38.03
C ARG A 8 -13.38 67.40 -37.95
N LEU A 9 -13.77 66.79 -39.07
CA LEU A 9 -14.15 65.38 -39.13
C LEU A 9 -12.93 64.45 -38.96
N TYR A 10 -11.79 64.80 -39.55
CA TYR A 10 -10.53 64.05 -39.35
C TYR A 10 -10.04 64.14 -37.90
N TRP A 11 -10.16 65.31 -37.25
CA TRP A 11 -9.83 65.43 -35.82
C TRP A 11 -10.79 64.66 -34.93
N PHE A 12 -12.09 64.64 -35.24
CA PHE A 12 -13.07 63.86 -34.47
C PHE A 12 -12.86 62.34 -34.63
N LEU A 13 -12.56 61.86 -35.84
CA LEU A 13 -12.21 60.45 -36.09
C LEU A 13 -10.84 60.06 -35.49
N ALA A 14 -9.87 60.97 -35.50
CA ALA A 14 -8.58 60.76 -34.84
C ALA A 14 -8.73 60.74 -33.31
N LEU A 15 -9.58 61.60 -32.73
CA LEU A 15 -9.85 61.62 -31.29
C LEU A 15 -10.70 60.42 -30.86
N LEU A 16 -11.68 60.00 -31.66
CA LEU A 16 -12.46 58.78 -31.43
C LEU A 16 -11.58 57.53 -31.57
N GLY A 17 -10.69 57.49 -32.58
CA GLY A 17 -9.68 56.44 -32.75
C GLY A 17 -8.63 56.43 -31.64
N LEU A 18 -8.27 57.60 -31.10
CA LEU A 18 -7.36 57.73 -29.97
C LEU A 18 -8.04 57.36 -28.65
N VAL A 19 -9.33 57.66 -28.44
CA VAL A 19 -10.12 57.26 -27.26
C VAL A 19 -10.51 55.78 -27.30
N LEU A 20 -10.86 55.24 -28.47
CA LEU A 20 -11.07 53.80 -28.67
C LEU A 20 -9.74 53.04 -28.59
N GLY A 21 -8.67 53.59 -29.18
CA GLY A 21 -7.32 53.03 -29.15
C GLY A 21 -6.69 53.06 -27.75
N THR A 22 -6.81 54.16 -27.01
CA THR A 22 -6.40 54.25 -25.60
C THR A 22 -7.34 53.47 -24.68
N GLY A 23 -8.65 53.42 -24.95
CA GLY A 23 -9.59 52.57 -24.21
C GLY A 23 -9.28 51.08 -24.37
N LEU A 24 -8.90 50.64 -25.57
CA LEU A 24 -8.43 49.28 -25.84
C LEU A 24 -7.04 49.02 -25.25
N ALA A 25 -6.11 49.98 -25.32
CA ALA A 25 -4.77 49.86 -24.74
C ALA A 25 -4.77 49.86 -23.20
N VAL A 26 -5.57 50.73 -22.58
CA VAL A 26 -5.83 50.76 -21.13
C VAL A 26 -6.52 49.48 -20.71
N ARG A 27 -7.47 48.95 -21.48
CA ARG A 27 -8.12 47.65 -21.19
C ARG A 27 -7.15 46.47 -21.28
N TYR A 28 -6.23 46.48 -22.23
CA TYR A 28 -5.14 45.50 -22.33
C TYR A 28 -4.20 45.58 -21.11
N TRP A 29 -3.85 46.80 -20.70
CA TRP A 29 -2.95 47.06 -19.58
C TRP A 29 -3.61 46.75 -18.21
N VAL A 30 -4.87 47.16 -18.04
CA VAL A 30 -5.72 46.88 -16.88
C VAL A 30 -6.03 45.39 -16.79
N GLY A 31 -6.19 44.68 -17.92
CA GLY A 31 -6.38 43.23 -17.92
C GLY A 31 -5.25 42.49 -17.21
N GLY A 32 -4.00 42.84 -17.51
CA GLY A 32 -2.83 42.26 -16.81
C GLY A 32 -2.74 42.64 -15.34
N TYR A 33 -3.14 43.87 -14.98
CA TYR A 33 -3.18 44.33 -13.59
C TYR A 33 -4.27 43.62 -12.78
N VAL A 34 -5.49 43.51 -13.32
CA VAL A 34 -6.64 42.87 -12.67
C VAL A 34 -6.37 41.39 -12.44
N VAL A 35 -5.85 40.66 -13.44
CA VAL A 35 -5.48 39.25 -13.28
C VAL A 35 -4.46 39.07 -12.16
N ARG A 36 -3.45 39.94 -12.09
CA ARG A 36 -2.45 39.89 -11.02
C ARG A 36 -3.05 40.20 -9.66
N SER A 37 -3.92 41.20 -9.55
CA SER A 37 -4.55 41.59 -8.28
C SER A 37 -5.47 40.48 -7.74
N VAL A 38 -6.32 39.89 -8.59
CA VAL A 38 -7.21 38.79 -8.20
C VAL A 38 -6.42 37.57 -7.76
N LEU A 39 -5.39 37.16 -8.52
CA LEU A 39 -4.55 36.03 -8.15
C LEU A 39 -3.76 36.30 -6.86
N ARG A 40 -3.27 37.52 -6.64
CA ARG A 40 -2.62 37.93 -5.38
C ARG A 40 -3.57 37.85 -4.18
N MET A 41 -4.84 38.23 -4.34
CA MET A 41 -5.85 38.06 -3.30
C MET A 41 -6.08 36.58 -2.95
N ALA A 42 -5.95 35.69 -3.95
CA ALA A 42 -5.96 34.24 -3.74
C ALA A 42 -4.62 33.67 -3.21
N GLY A 43 -3.68 34.52 -2.79
CA GLY A 43 -2.38 34.11 -2.25
C GLY A 43 -1.35 33.72 -3.30
N ALA A 44 -1.57 34.05 -4.58
CA ALA A 44 -0.62 33.76 -5.64
C ALA A 44 0.53 34.79 -5.70
N ALA A 45 1.73 34.28 -5.91
CA ALA A 45 2.97 35.01 -6.13
C ALA A 45 3.56 34.66 -7.51
N GLU A 46 4.59 35.39 -7.94
CA GLU A 46 5.34 35.14 -9.19
C GLU A 46 4.45 35.00 -10.45
N ILE A 47 3.38 35.79 -10.52
CA ILE A 47 2.40 35.71 -11.61
C ILE A 47 3.01 36.24 -12.92
N ARG A 48 3.07 35.38 -13.93
CA ARG A 48 3.46 35.68 -15.31
C ARG A 48 2.34 35.26 -16.25
N HIS A 49 2.11 36.01 -17.30
CA HIS A 49 1.13 35.66 -18.33
C HIS A 49 1.62 36.16 -19.69
N GLY A 50 1.20 35.48 -20.75
CA GLY A 50 1.39 35.90 -22.13
C GLY A 50 0.37 36.96 -22.56
N ALA A 51 -0.08 36.85 -23.80
CA ALA A 51 -1.08 37.76 -24.36
C ALA A 51 -2.41 37.65 -23.61
N ILE A 52 -3.06 38.79 -23.41
CA ILE A 52 -4.42 38.87 -22.89
C ILE A 52 -5.30 39.42 -24.00
N ARG A 53 -6.27 38.67 -24.51
CA ARG A 53 -7.27 39.17 -25.46
C ARG A 53 -8.56 39.43 -24.69
N ALA A 54 -9.00 40.69 -24.64
CA ALA A 54 -10.19 41.08 -23.89
C ALA A 54 -11.21 41.77 -24.78
N THR A 55 -12.42 41.23 -24.82
CA THR A 55 -13.64 41.85 -25.31
C THR A 55 -14.57 42.16 -24.13
N PRO A 56 -15.69 42.88 -24.32
CA PRO A 56 -16.68 43.10 -23.25
C PRO A 56 -17.24 41.83 -22.60
N TRP A 57 -17.30 40.72 -23.34
CA TRP A 57 -17.95 39.47 -22.92
C TRP A 57 -16.97 38.29 -22.80
N ARG A 58 -15.73 38.44 -23.26
CA ARG A 58 -14.73 37.36 -23.25
C ARG A 58 -13.35 37.88 -22.91
N VAL A 59 -12.70 37.29 -21.93
CA VAL A 59 -11.28 37.52 -21.61
C VAL A 59 -10.54 36.20 -21.81
N GLU A 60 -9.47 36.23 -22.60
CA GLU A 60 -8.60 35.08 -22.86
C GLU A 60 -7.18 35.44 -22.43
N ILE A 61 -6.56 34.58 -21.63
CA ILE A 61 -5.23 34.76 -21.06
C ILE A 61 -4.39 33.57 -21.54
N GLU A 62 -3.30 33.82 -22.25
CA GLU A 62 -2.37 32.79 -22.71
C GLU A 62 -1.22 32.61 -21.71
N ASN A 63 -0.72 31.38 -21.57
CA ASN A 63 0.50 31.04 -20.83
C ASN A 63 0.54 31.62 -19.40
N LEU A 64 -0.55 31.47 -18.64
CA LEU A 64 -0.64 31.91 -17.26
C LEU A 64 0.23 31.01 -16.39
N ASN A 65 1.11 31.60 -15.58
CA ASN A 65 1.96 30.90 -14.64
C ASN A 65 1.94 31.67 -13.31
N PHE A 66 1.85 30.97 -12.19
CA PHE A 66 1.93 31.59 -10.87
C PHE A 66 2.33 30.54 -9.83
N LYS A 67 2.66 30.99 -8.62
CA LYS A 67 2.89 30.10 -7.47
C LYS A 67 1.88 30.41 -6.37
N ILE A 68 1.31 29.39 -5.73
CA ILE A 68 0.59 29.55 -4.46
C ILE A 68 1.33 28.72 -3.43
N ARG A 69 1.77 29.33 -2.32
CA ARG A 69 2.44 28.63 -1.21
C ARG A 69 3.57 27.70 -1.68
N SER A 70 4.46 28.20 -2.55
CA SER A 70 5.57 27.47 -3.23
C SER A 70 5.19 26.47 -4.33
N GLN A 71 3.92 26.06 -4.41
CA GLN A 71 3.42 25.20 -5.49
C GLN A 71 3.29 26.01 -6.78
N SER A 72 3.90 25.53 -7.86
CA SER A 72 3.80 26.16 -9.17
C SER A 72 2.54 25.70 -9.90
N PHE A 73 1.90 26.63 -10.61
CA PHE A 73 0.74 26.41 -11.46
C PHE A 73 1.00 27.04 -12.81
N ALA A 74 0.66 26.32 -13.86
CA ALA A 74 0.68 26.84 -15.22
C ALA A 74 -0.63 26.50 -15.93
N ALA A 75 -1.05 27.33 -16.88
CA ALA A 75 -2.17 27.08 -17.77
C ALA A 75 -1.84 27.63 -19.16
N GLY A 76 -2.01 26.81 -20.19
CA GLY A 76 -1.78 27.22 -21.57
C GLY A 76 -2.76 28.31 -22.01
N ARG A 77 -4.03 28.19 -21.63
CA ARG A 77 -5.07 29.18 -21.93
C ARG A 77 -6.12 29.21 -20.82
N VAL A 78 -6.53 30.41 -20.41
CA VAL A 78 -7.68 30.65 -19.53
C VAL A 78 -8.67 31.53 -20.25
N THR A 79 -9.90 31.06 -20.43
CA THR A 79 -11.00 31.81 -21.04
C THR A 79 -12.06 32.09 -19.98
N LEU A 80 -12.50 33.35 -19.91
CA LEU A 80 -13.56 33.83 -19.05
C LEU A 80 -14.65 34.39 -19.96
N GLN A 81 -15.83 33.80 -19.97
CA GLN A 81 -16.95 34.22 -20.81
C GLN A 81 -18.13 34.68 -19.95
N ARG A 82 -18.49 35.96 -20.06
CA ARG A 82 -19.59 36.58 -19.31
C ARG A 82 -20.76 36.83 -20.25
N ALA A 83 -21.99 36.60 -19.77
CA ALA A 83 -23.17 36.98 -20.54
C ALA A 83 -23.29 38.51 -20.69
N ASN A 84 -22.90 39.26 -19.65
CA ASN A 84 -22.95 40.72 -19.62
C ASN A 84 -21.74 41.28 -18.87
N TRP A 85 -21.20 42.40 -19.35
CA TRP A 85 -19.98 43.01 -18.80
C TRP A 85 -20.17 43.64 -17.41
N TRP A 86 -21.40 44.02 -17.06
CA TRP A 86 -21.76 44.65 -15.78
C TRP A 86 -22.05 43.66 -14.65
N MET A 87 -22.04 42.35 -14.91
CA MET A 87 -22.22 41.36 -13.85
C MET A 87 -20.93 41.20 -13.03
N ALA A 88 -21.07 41.10 -11.71
CA ALA A 88 -19.96 40.85 -10.79
C ALA A 88 -19.35 39.43 -10.92
N SER A 89 -19.93 38.56 -11.75
CA SER A 89 -19.43 37.22 -12.02
C SER A 89 -18.36 37.21 -13.12
N LEU A 90 -17.39 36.30 -12.99
CA LEU A 90 -16.44 35.87 -14.00
C LEU A 90 -17.10 35.10 -15.16
N GLY A 91 -18.36 34.67 -15.01
CA GLY A 91 -19.07 33.89 -16.02
C GLY A 91 -18.56 32.46 -16.13
N ASP A 92 -18.56 31.91 -17.33
CA ASP A 92 -18.05 30.57 -17.62
C ASP A 92 -16.52 30.61 -17.72
N VAL A 93 -15.85 29.80 -16.90
CA VAL A 93 -14.38 29.74 -16.82
C VAL A 93 -13.92 28.45 -17.47
N GLN A 94 -13.07 28.56 -18.48
CA GLN A 94 -12.43 27.41 -19.12
C GLN A 94 -10.91 27.53 -18.97
N VAL A 95 -10.29 26.53 -18.37
CA VAL A 95 -8.84 26.42 -18.22
C VAL A 95 -8.37 25.26 -19.09
N ALA A 96 -7.53 25.53 -20.08
CA ALA A 96 -6.98 24.53 -20.99
C ALA A 96 -5.46 24.44 -20.85
N GLY A 97 -4.94 23.21 -20.86
CA GLY A 97 -3.53 22.92 -20.71
C GLY A 97 -3.00 23.34 -19.34
N ALA A 98 -3.78 23.14 -18.27
CA ALA A 98 -3.28 23.32 -16.92
C ALA A 98 -2.12 22.34 -16.66
N ARG A 99 -1.08 22.76 -15.97
CA ARG A 99 0.07 21.93 -15.57
C ARG A 99 0.41 22.22 -14.12
N ILE A 100 0.33 21.19 -13.29
CA ILE A 100 0.59 21.30 -11.85
C ILE A 100 1.57 20.20 -11.44
N PRO A 101 2.85 20.53 -11.16
CA PRO A 101 3.81 19.55 -10.66
C PRO A 101 3.50 19.20 -9.21
N VAL A 102 3.09 17.97 -8.94
CA VAL A 102 2.84 17.47 -7.58
C VAL A 102 4.06 16.69 -7.12
N VAL A 103 4.77 17.20 -6.11
CA VAL A 103 5.92 16.51 -5.54
C VAL A 103 5.44 15.57 -4.43
N LEU A 104 5.69 14.27 -4.59
CA LEU A 104 5.39 13.23 -3.62
C LEU A 104 6.70 12.68 -3.03
N ASP A 105 7.44 13.50 -2.29
CA ASP A 105 8.74 13.12 -1.73
C ASP A 105 8.69 12.71 -0.25
N GLY A 106 7.50 12.61 0.34
CA GLY A 106 7.28 12.32 1.76
C GLY A 106 7.72 13.44 2.71
N SER A 107 8.33 14.52 2.21
CA SER A 107 8.73 15.70 2.98
C SER A 107 7.69 16.83 2.91
N GLN A 108 6.98 16.93 1.79
CA GLN A 108 5.82 17.83 1.62
C GLN A 108 4.48 17.13 1.87
N VAL A 109 4.51 15.81 1.91
CA VAL A 109 3.37 14.95 2.19
C VAL A 109 3.69 14.26 3.50
N ASP A 110 3.61 15.00 4.60
CA ASP A 110 3.03 14.38 5.78
C ASP A 110 1.52 14.39 5.51
N PRO A 111 0.94 13.33 4.91
CA PRO A 111 -0.47 13.34 4.57
C PRO A 111 -1.32 13.52 5.83
N TRP A 112 -0.72 13.37 7.02
CA TRP A 112 -1.34 13.44 8.34
C TRP A 112 -1.38 14.85 8.95
N ASN A 113 -0.62 15.80 8.39
CA ASN A 113 -0.46 17.12 9.02
C ASN A 113 -1.13 18.25 8.23
N TRP A 114 -2.37 18.03 7.80
CA TRP A 114 -3.20 19.10 7.27
C TRP A 114 -3.56 20.15 8.33
N ALA A 115 -3.35 19.84 9.61
CA ALA A 115 -3.53 20.74 10.74
C ALA A 115 -2.51 21.90 10.80
N THR A 116 -1.40 21.83 10.06
CA THR A 116 -0.47 22.96 9.91
C THR A 116 -0.87 23.92 8.80
N TYR A 117 -1.92 23.60 8.04
CA TYR A 117 -2.56 24.56 7.16
C TYR A 117 -3.49 25.42 8.01
N GLU A 118 -2.93 26.43 8.70
CA GLU A 118 -3.74 27.53 9.18
C GLU A 118 -4.49 28.12 7.97
N ASP A 119 -5.81 28.04 8.02
CA ASP A 119 -6.67 28.80 7.13
C ASP A 119 -6.22 30.24 7.26
N GLY A 120 -5.63 30.78 6.19
CA GLY A 120 -5.28 32.19 6.12
C GLY A 120 -6.57 33.00 6.07
N GLY A 121 -7.27 33.09 7.20
CA GLY A 121 -8.42 33.94 7.48
C GLY A 121 -9.31 34.25 6.28
N LEU A 122 -9.83 33.24 5.59
CA LEU A 122 -11.07 33.44 4.85
C LEU A 122 -12.14 33.56 5.94
N GLY A 123 -12.60 34.78 6.20
CA GLY A 123 -13.54 35.08 7.28
C GLY A 123 -14.77 34.17 7.26
N ASP A 124 -15.49 34.12 8.38
CA ASP A 124 -16.67 33.25 8.57
C ASP A 124 -17.79 33.45 7.53
N GLU A 125 -17.72 34.49 6.70
CA GLU A 125 -18.70 34.75 5.65
C GLU A 125 -18.50 33.85 4.41
N PRO A 126 -19.51 33.03 4.07
CA PRO A 126 -19.49 32.18 2.87
C PRO A 126 -19.45 33.04 1.60
N VAL A 127 -18.30 33.13 0.93
CA VAL A 127 -18.18 33.81 -0.38
C VAL A 127 -18.40 32.78 -1.49
N PRO A 128 -19.51 32.86 -2.25
CA PRO A 128 -19.73 31.94 -3.36
C PRO A 128 -18.64 32.12 -4.43
N PRO A 129 -18.24 31.05 -5.13
CA PRO A 129 -17.28 31.13 -6.23
C PRO A 129 -17.72 32.18 -7.25
N PRO A 130 -16.82 33.06 -7.73
CA PRO A 130 -17.21 34.20 -8.55
C PRO A 130 -17.56 33.80 -10.00
N PHE A 131 -17.70 32.53 -10.34
CA PHE A 131 -17.96 32.03 -11.70
C PHE A 131 -19.33 31.34 -11.81
N ARG A 132 -19.79 31.04 -13.04
CA ARG A 132 -21.07 30.35 -13.35
C ARG A 132 -20.84 28.89 -13.74
N SER A 133 -19.70 28.57 -14.33
CA SER A 133 -19.23 27.21 -14.54
C SER A 133 -17.71 27.23 -14.54
N LEU A 134 -17.11 26.09 -14.23
CA LEU A 134 -15.66 25.89 -14.33
C LEU A 134 -15.41 24.58 -15.07
N GLN A 135 -14.69 24.69 -16.18
CA GLN A 135 -14.11 23.56 -16.90
C GLN A 135 -12.60 23.68 -16.82
N LEU A 136 -11.93 22.63 -16.38
CA LEU A 136 -10.49 22.56 -16.31
C LEU A 136 -10.03 21.28 -17.01
N GLU A 137 -9.12 21.46 -17.96
CA GLU A 137 -8.41 20.39 -18.63
C GLU A 137 -6.90 20.63 -18.47
N GLY A 138 -6.19 19.63 -17.99
CA GLY A 138 -4.76 19.74 -17.78
C GLY A 138 -4.10 18.46 -17.35
N GLU A 139 -2.95 18.60 -16.71
CA GLU A 139 -2.03 17.53 -16.38
C GLU A 139 -1.40 17.78 -15.02
N LEU A 140 -1.50 16.79 -14.14
CA LEU A 140 -0.71 16.70 -12.92
C LEU A 140 0.59 15.96 -13.25
N LEU A 141 1.72 16.60 -12.99
CA LEU A 141 3.02 15.95 -13.14
C LEU A 141 3.43 15.40 -11.78
N VAL A 142 3.25 14.10 -11.57
CA VAL A 142 3.63 13.44 -10.32
C VAL A 142 5.13 13.23 -10.31
N ARG A 143 5.81 13.92 -9.39
CA ARG A 143 7.27 13.93 -9.24
C ARG A 143 7.71 13.26 -7.96
N MET A 144 8.72 12.43 -8.05
CA MET A 144 9.41 11.87 -6.88
C MET A 144 10.91 11.86 -7.13
N ALA A 145 11.71 12.07 -6.07
CA ALA A 145 13.15 12.09 -6.19
C ALA A 145 13.68 10.76 -6.79
N ASN A 146 14.49 10.88 -7.84
CA ASN A 146 15.12 9.75 -8.56
C ASN A 146 14.13 8.78 -9.22
N LEU A 147 12.92 9.22 -9.55
CA LEU A 147 11.95 8.49 -10.35
C LEU A 147 11.49 9.35 -11.55
N PRO A 148 11.08 8.74 -12.67
CA PRO A 148 10.55 9.49 -13.80
C PRO A 148 9.25 10.21 -13.42
N ASP A 149 9.08 11.42 -13.92
CA ASP A 149 7.82 12.18 -13.84
C ASP A 149 6.69 11.35 -14.47
N ARG A 150 5.56 11.23 -13.77
CA ARG A 150 4.37 10.52 -14.28
C ARG A 150 3.25 11.53 -14.57
N PRO A 151 2.92 11.76 -15.85
CA PRO A 151 1.85 12.66 -16.22
C PRO A 151 0.47 12.01 -15.97
N VAL A 152 -0.42 12.75 -15.34
CA VAL A 152 -1.82 12.36 -15.10
C VAL A 152 -2.70 13.45 -15.67
N ARG A 153 -3.41 13.15 -16.77
CA ARG A 153 -4.38 14.06 -17.37
C ARG A 153 -5.57 14.21 -16.44
N VAL A 154 -6.04 15.43 -16.23
CA VAL A 154 -7.17 15.73 -15.36
C VAL A 154 -8.19 16.59 -16.11
N THR A 155 -9.44 16.15 -16.05
CA THR A 155 -10.61 16.89 -16.48
C THR A 155 -11.50 17.12 -15.27
N LEU A 156 -11.83 18.37 -14.99
CA LEU A 156 -12.74 18.78 -13.93
C LEU A 156 -13.83 19.66 -14.54
N GLU A 157 -15.07 19.34 -14.24
CA GLU A 157 -16.22 20.15 -14.61
C GLU A 157 -17.02 20.48 -13.36
N SER A 158 -17.40 21.74 -13.16
CA SER A 158 -18.27 22.12 -12.06
C SER A 158 -19.24 23.24 -12.43
N GLN A 159 -20.40 23.23 -11.77
CA GLN A 159 -21.48 24.18 -11.96
C GLN A 159 -22.27 24.37 -10.65
N PRO A 160 -22.89 25.54 -10.45
CA PRO A 160 -23.73 25.80 -9.29
C PRO A 160 -24.98 24.92 -9.36
N LYS A 161 -25.31 24.27 -8.24
CA LYS A 161 -26.59 23.59 -8.04
C LYS A 161 -27.61 24.55 -7.41
N SER A 162 -27.15 25.46 -6.55
CA SER A 162 -27.95 26.53 -5.95
C SER A 162 -27.07 27.73 -5.62
N ALA A 163 -27.65 28.80 -5.06
CA ALA A 163 -26.88 29.99 -4.63
C ALA A 163 -25.75 29.69 -3.63
N ALA A 164 -25.85 28.59 -2.88
CA ALA A 164 -24.91 28.21 -1.82
C ALA A 164 -24.26 26.82 -2.03
N SER A 165 -24.50 26.17 -3.18
CA SER A 165 -23.94 24.84 -3.47
C SER A 165 -23.50 24.67 -4.91
N TRP A 166 -22.41 23.93 -5.09
CA TRP A 166 -21.82 23.57 -6.37
C TRP A 166 -21.72 22.06 -6.49
N VAL A 167 -21.85 21.55 -7.70
CA VAL A 167 -21.55 20.16 -8.02
C VAL A 167 -20.47 20.09 -9.07
N GLY A 168 -19.66 19.05 -9.02
CA GLY A 168 -18.66 18.82 -10.04
C GLY A 168 -18.33 17.36 -10.23
N SER A 169 -17.67 17.07 -11.34
CA SER A 169 -17.10 15.78 -11.67
C SER A 169 -15.61 15.94 -11.98
N LEU A 170 -14.84 14.91 -11.68
CA LEU A 170 -13.41 14.84 -11.91
C LEU A 170 -13.07 13.48 -12.52
N VAL A 171 -12.29 13.53 -13.59
CA VAL A 171 -11.64 12.35 -14.19
C VAL A 171 -10.15 12.62 -14.24
N ALA A 172 -9.36 11.68 -13.73
CA ALA A 172 -7.91 11.72 -13.77
C ALA A 172 -7.39 10.41 -14.39
N GLU A 173 -6.54 10.50 -15.41
CA GLU A 173 -6.06 9.35 -16.18
C GLU A 173 -4.57 9.48 -16.50
N GLY A 174 -3.81 8.43 -16.19
CA GLY A 174 -2.39 8.32 -16.49
C GLY A 174 -2.01 6.87 -16.78
N GLU A 175 -0.75 6.64 -17.07
CA GLU A 175 -0.25 5.27 -17.26
C GLU A 175 -0.47 4.45 -15.98
N GLY A 176 -1.22 3.34 -16.08
CA GLY A 176 -1.54 2.49 -14.95
C GLY A 176 -2.35 3.17 -13.84
N PHE A 177 -3.03 4.30 -14.11
CA PHE A 177 -3.83 5.01 -13.12
C PHE A 177 -5.10 5.60 -13.75
N ARG A 178 -6.24 5.38 -13.10
CA ARG A 178 -7.51 6.02 -13.45
C ARG A 178 -8.28 6.36 -12.18
N LEU A 179 -8.88 7.53 -12.13
CA LEU A 179 -9.78 7.93 -11.07
C LEU A 179 -10.94 8.71 -11.68
N ALA A 180 -12.16 8.37 -11.30
CA ALA A 180 -13.35 9.10 -11.69
C ALA A 180 -14.23 9.28 -10.45
N GLY A 181 -14.74 10.49 -10.28
CA GLY A 181 -15.56 10.84 -9.15
C GLY A 181 -16.29 12.15 -9.35
N GLY A 182 -17.01 12.55 -8.32
CA GLY A 182 -17.68 13.84 -8.27
C GLY A 182 -17.92 14.25 -6.84
N GLY A 183 -18.45 15.44 -6.67
CA GLY A 183 -18.75 15.97 -5.35
C GLY A 183 -19.64 17.18 -5.39
N ALA A 184 -20.12 17.55 -4.21
CA ALA A 184 -20.86 18.75 -3.97
C ALA A 184 -20.12 19.61 -2.95
N LEU A 185 -19.80 20.84 -3.35
CA LEU A 185 -19.29 21.85 -2.44
C LEU A 185 -20.50 22.60 -1.86
N LEU A 186 -20.73 22.43 -0.57
CA LEU A 186 -21.86 22.96 0.18
C LEU A 186 -21.42 24.16 1.05
N ARG A 187 -22.41 24.87 1.59
CA ARG A 187 -22.20 26.01 2.53
C ARG A 187 -21.17 27.02 2.00
N ALA A 188 -21.30 27.34 0.72
CA ALA A 188 -20.40 28.20 -0.05
C ALA A 188 -18.89 27.92 0.13
N GLY A 189 -18.50 26.65 0.13
CA GLY A 189 -17.07 26.27 0.10
C GLY A 189 -16.54 25.64 1.37
N GLN A 190 -17.31 25.65 2.45
CA GLN A 190 -16.85 25.15 3.76
C GLN A 190 -16.97 23.63 3.92
N GLU A 191 -17.75 22.99 3.06
CA GLU A 191 -18.04 21.56 3.15
C GLU A 191 -17.99 20.93 1.76
N LEU A 192 -17.23 19.85 1.61
CA LEU A 192 -17.15 19.06 0.38
C LEU A 192 -17.64 17.65 0.66
N ASP A 193 -18.77 17.28 0.10
CA ASP A 193 -19.20 15.89 -0.01
C ASP A 193 -18.66 15.31 -1.32
N PHE A 194 -18.04 14.14 -1.30
CA PHE A 194 -17.44 13.54 -2.48
C PHE A 194 -17.75 12.06 -2.60
N GLN A 195 -17.72 11.57 -3.85
CA GLN A 195 -17.80 10.17 -4.21
C GLN A 195 -16.77 9.87 -5.30
N VAL A 196 -15.93 8.87 -5.04
CA VAL A 196 -15.07 8.22 -6.03
C VAL A 196 -15.85 7.04 -6.58
N LEU A 197 -16.29 7.18 -7.83
CA LEU A 197 -17.10 6.19 -8.54
C LEU A 197 -16.24 5.03 -9.05
N SER A 198 -14.99 5.32 -9.41
CA SER A 198 -14.01 4.30 -9.78
C SER A 198 -12.61 4.83 -9.57
N ALA A 199 -11.76 4.05 -8.93
CA ALA A 199 -10.31 4.21 -8.93
C ALA A 199 -9.68 2.91 -9.41
N GLU A 200 -8.61 3.01 -10.19
CA GLU A 200 -7.80 1.90 -10.68
C GLU A 200 -6.32 2.28 -10.62
N LEU A 201 -5.49 1.36 -10.13
CA LEU A 201 -4.04 1.51 -10.05
C LEU A 201 -3.36 0.19 -10.41
N ASP A 202 -2.44 0.24 -11.38
CA ASP A 202 -1.53 -0.83 -11.72
C ASP A 202 -0.28 -0.75 -10.83
N LEU A 203 -0.12 -1.75 -9.95
CA LEU A 203 0.97 -1.80 -8.98
C LEU A 203 2.34 -2.01 -9.63
N ALA A 204 2.42 -2.58 -10.82
CA ALA A 204 3.69 -2.77 -11.52
C ALA A 204 4.21 -1.45 -12.08
N VAL A 205 3.32 -0.64 -12.66
CA VAL A 205 3.66 0.68 -13.21
C VAL A 205 4.06 1.66 -12.09
N TRP A 206 3.36 1.59 -10.96
CA TRP A 206 3.53 2.50 -9.81
C TRP A 206 4.42 1.95 -8.68
N SER A 207 5.09 0.82 -8.90
CA SER A 207 5.84 0.11 -7.86
C SER A 207 6.89 0.98 -7.17
N GLY A 208 7.68 1.73 -7.94
CA GLY A 208 8.74 2.59 -7.39
C GLY A 208 8.18 3.73 -6.53
N GLN A 209 7.08 4.33 -6.97
CA GLN A 209 6.37 5.39 -6.25
C GLN A 209 5.78 4.89 -4.93
N ILE A 210 5.11 3.73 -4.95
CA ILE A 210 4.48 3.13 -3.77
C ILE A 210 5.54 2.82 -2.70
N GLN A 211 6.68 2.27 -3.09
CA GLN A 211 7.75 1.91 -2.15
C GLN A 211 8.45 3.10 -1.49
N ARG A 212 8.30 4.32 -2.03
CA ARG A 212 8.75 5.55 -1.37
C ARG A 212 7.81 5.96 -0.25
N LEU A 213 6.50 5.72 -0.43
CA LEU A 213 5.48 6.07 0.54
C LEU A 213 5.34 5.02 1.64
N VAL A 214 5.48 3.75 1.26
CA VAL A 214 5.36 2.60 2.16
C VAL A 214 6.68 1.82 2.12
N PRO A 215 7.61 2.08 3.05
CA PRO A 215 8.85 1.33 3.12
C PRO A 215 8.55 -0.09 3.55
N LEU A 216 8.79 -1.04 2.65
CA LEU A 216 8.67 -2.47 2.94
C LEU A 216 9.98 -3.01 3.53
N PRO A 217 9.93 -3.93 4.52
CA PRO A 217 11.13 -4.52 5.10
C PRO A 217 11.92 -5.28 4.03
N GLY A 218 13.25 -5.41 4.18
CA GLY A 218 14.05 -6.26 3.29
C GLY A 218 14.60 -5.61 2.01
N GLY A 219 14.29 -4.35 1.71
CA GLY A 219 14.85 -3.62 0.55
C GLY A 219 13.81 -3.34 -0.53
N PRO A 220 14.22 -3.02 -1.78
CA PRO A 220 13.27 -2.78 -2.85
C PRO A 220 12.59 -4.09 -3.26
N TRP A 221 11.29 -4.00 -3.50
CA TRP A 221 10.41 -5.07 -3.93
C TRP A 221 9.96 -4.82 -5.37
N GLU A 222 9.61 -5.87 -6.06
CA GLU A 222 8.85 -5.82 -7.30
C GLU A 222 7.38 -6.05 -6.94
N LEU A 223 6.55 -5.05 -7.20
CA LEU A 223 5.11 -5.12 -6.96
C LEU A 223 4.37 -5.32 -8.28
N GLY A 224 3.19 -5.94 -8.23
CA GLY A 224 2.29 -6.00 -9.36
C GLY A 224 0.90 -6.46 -8.95
N GLY A 225 0.00 -6.43 -9.92
CA GLY A 225 -1.43 -6.62 -9.71
C GLY A 225 -2.19 -5.30 -9.86
N ARG A 226 -3.50 -5.36 -9.68
CA ARG A 226 -4.41 -4.24 -9.90
C ARG A 226 -5.18 -3.93 -8.63
N LEU A 227 -5.11 -2.68 -8.19
CA LEU A 227 -6.03 -2.14 -7.21
C LEU A 227 -7.19 -1.48 -7.93
N THR A 228 -8.40 -1.75 -7.46
CA THR A 228 -9.59 -0.99 -7.84
C THR A 228 -10.31 -0.53 -6.59
N GLY A 229 -11.05 0.56 -6.66
CA GLY A 229 -11.82 0.98 -5.49
C GLY A 229 -12.86 2.03 -5.74
N VAL A 230 -13.69 2.20 -4.73
CA VAL A 230 -14.70 3.26 -4.61
C VAL A 230 -14.56 3.87 -3.23
N ALA A 231 -14.91 5.14 -3.10
CA ALA A 231 -14.85 5.84 -1.84
C ALA A 231 -15.94 6.89 -1.76
N GLU A 232 -16.34 7.24 -0.55
CA GLU A 232 -17.21 8.39 -0.31
C GLU A 232 -16.78 9.06 0.97
N GLY A 233 -17.04 10.36 1.06
CA GLY A 233 -16.64 11.09 2.24
C GLY A 233 -17.09 12.52 2.25
N LYS A 234 -16.76 13.16 3.36
CA LYS A 234 -17.08 14.53 3.68
C LYS A 234 -15.85 15.21 4.26
N VAL A 235 -15.53 16.36 3.70
CA VAL A 235 -14.45 17.23 4.14
C VAL A 235 -15.05 18.53 4.63
N THR A 236 -14.63 18.96 5.81
CA THR A 236 -14.93 20.28 6.37
C THR A 236 -13.61 20.88 6.88
N ALA A 237 -13.59 22.17 7.21
CA ALA A 237 -12.41 22.83 7.76
C ALA A 237 -11.78 22.11 8.98
N LYS A 238 -12.57 21.36 9.76
CA LYS A 238 -12.12 20.70 11.00
C LYS A 238 -12.02 19.18 10.90
N ARG A 239 -12.56 18.56 9.85
CA ARG A 239 -12.75 17.11 9.81
C ARG A 239 -12.75 16.59 8.39
N PHE A 240 -11.95 15.55 8.17
CA PHE A 240 -12.05 14.64 7.05
C PHE A 240 -12.64 13.32 7.54
N ALA A 241 -13.71 12.85 6.90
CA ALA A 241 -14.29 11.54 7.18
C ALA A 241 -14.61 10.87 5.85
N ALA A 242 -14.02 9.70 5.61
CA ALA A 242 -14.25 8.96 4.38
C ALA A 242 -14.22 7.45 4.62
N THR A 243 -15.03 6.73 3.86
CA THR A 243 -15.04 5.28 3.77
C THR A 243 -14.63 4.87 2.36
N ALA A 244 -14.09 3.66 2.22
CA ALA A 244 -13.68 3.15 0.92
C ALA A 244 -13.79 1.64 0.84
N ARG A 245 -14.01 1.11 -0.36
CA ARG A 245 -13.82 -0.31 -0.67
C ARG A 245 -12.73 -0.43 -1.71
N VAL A 246 -11.70 -1.20 -1.40
CA VAL A 246 -10.54 -1.41 -2.26
C VAL A 246 -10.37 -2.90 -2.51
N ASN A 247 -10.29 -3.29 -3.78
CA ASN A 247 -10.06 -4.64 -4.21
C ASN A 247 -8.67 -4.77 -4.82
N LEU A 248 -7.89 -5.75 -4.34
CA LEU A 248 -6.66 -6.20 -4.96
C LEU A 248 -6.95 -7.44 -5.80
N ARG A 249 -6.47 -7.44 -7.05
CA ARG A 249 -6.52 -8.58 -7.97
C ARG A 249 -5.13 -8.88 -8.50
N GLU A 250 -4.85 -10.18 -8.65
CA GLU A 250 -3.60 -10.70 -9.19
C GLU A 250 -2.34 -10.08 -8.55
N GLY A 251 -2.42 -9.81 -7.25
CA GLY A 251 -1.35 -9.22 -6.49
C GLY A 251 -0.11 -10.10 -6.53
N ARG A 252 1.02 -9.50 -6.85
CA ARG A 252 2.34 -10.14 -6.79
C ARG A 252 3.32 -9.24 -6.07
N MET A 253 4.18 -9.88 -5.29
CA MET A 253 5.27 -9.21 -4.61
C MET A 253 6.47 -10.15 -4.66
N GLY A 254 7.61 -9.66 -5.08
CA GLY A 254 8.86 -10.42 -5.09
C GLY A 254 10.05 -9.53 -4.85
N GLY A 255 11.22 -10.12 -4.63
CA GLY A 255 12.44 -9.36 -4.38
C GLY A 255 12.65 -9.07 -2.89
N GLY A 256 13.61 -8.20 -2.60
CA GLY A 256 14.13 -8.01 -1.25
C GLY A 256 15.17 -9.07 -0.82
N LYS A 257 15.90 -8.77 0.26
CA LYS A 257 16.98 -9.61 0.80
C LYS A 257 16.49 -10.91 1.45
N GLU A 258 15.19 -11.03 1.72
CA GLU A 258 14.64 -12.10 2.57
C GLU A 258 14.09 -13.31 1.78
N ASP A 259 14.26 -13.35 0.45
CA ASP A 259 13.79 -14.43 -0.44
C ASP A 259 12.29 -14.76 -0.23
N ILE A 260 11.48 -13.71 -0.18
CA ILE A 260 10.03 -13.79 -0.03
C ILE A 260 9.40 -13.50 -1.40
N ALA A 261 8.41 -14.31 -1.78
CA ALA A 261 7.61 -14.09 -2.97
C ALA A 261 6.14 -14.40 -2.71
N VAL A 262 5.26 -13.59 -3.26
CA VAL A 262 3.79 -13.68 -3.18
C VAL A 262 3.27 -13.64 -4.60
N THR A 263 2.38 -14.56 -4.94
CA THR A 263 1.71 -14.56 -6.25
C THR A 263 0.23 -14.90 -6.12
N GLY A 264 -0.58 -14.29 -6.98
CA GLY A 264 -2.03 -14.50 -7.01
C GLY A 264 -2.71 -14.02 -5.72
N ALA A 265 -2.29 -12.87 -5.18
CA ALA A 265 -2.93 -12.26 -4.03
C ALA A 265 -4.23 -11.56 -4.43
N GLU A 266 -5.30 -11.83 -3.70
CA GLU A 266 -6.60 -11.20 -3.82
C GLU A 266 -7.08 -10.73 -2.45
N ALA A 267 -7.59 -9.51 -2.37
CA ALA A 267 -8.14 -8.98 -1.13
C ALA A 267 -9.28 -8.01 -1.42
N GLU A 268 -10.24 -7.96 -0.50
CA GLU A 268 -11.26 -6.91 -0.43
C GLU A 268 -11.14 -6.21 0.92
N LEU A 269 -10.85 -4.91 0.87
CA LEU A 269 -10.61 -4.06 2.02
C LEU A 269 -11.73 -3.03 2.15
N GLU A 270 -12.49 -3.09 3.23
CA GLU A 270 -13.50 -2.09 3.55
C GLU A 270 -12.97 -1.14 4.64
N PHE A 271 -12.61 0.07 4.23
CA PHE A 271 -12.17 1.14 5.12
C PHE A 271 -13.36 1.76 5.84
N SER A 272 -13.38 1.62 7.17
CA SER A 272 -14.31 2.36 8.03
C SER A 272 -13.88 3.80 8.27
N ASP A 273 -12.58 4.06 8.12
CA ASP A 273 -11.97 5.39 8.22
C ASP A 273 -10.74 5.39 7.31
N LEU A 274 -10.88 5.93 6.10
CA LEU A 274 -9.80 6.00 5.11
C LEU A 274 -8.65 6.89 5.60
N TRP A 275 -8.98 7.95 6.35
CA TRP A 275 -7.95 8.82 6.92
C TRP A 275 -7.08 8.03 7.86
N LYS A 276 -7.66 7.38 8.88
CA LYS A 276 -6.89 6.56 9.82
C LYS A 276 -6.39 5.24 9.23
N LEU A 277 -6.56 4.98 7.94
CA LEU A 277 -6.23 3.69 7.30
C LEU A 277 -6.78 2.50 8.10
N ARG A 278 -8.02 2.63 8.57
CA ARG A 278 -8.68 1.61 9.40
C ARG A 278 -9.69 0.83 8.57
N THR A 279 -9.55 -0.49 8.56
CA THR A 279 -10.47 -1.38 7.84
C THR A 279 -11.29 -2.25 8.80
N LYS A 280 -12.43 -2.73 8.30
CA LYS A 280 -13.03 -3.96 8.82
C LYS A 280 -12.10 -5.14 8.53
N PHE A 281 -12.33 -6.22 9.24
CA PHE A 281 -11.73 -7.52 8.92
C PHE A 281 -12.24 -7.99 7.56
N GLY A 282 -11.32 -8.36 6.67
CA GLY A 282 -11.57 -8.77 5.30
C GLY A 282 -10.71 -9.97 4.91
N ALA A 283 -11.15 -10.69 3.88
CA ALA A 283 -10.48 -11.89 3.41
C ALA A 283 -9.31 -11.54 2.47
N LEU A 284 -8.12 -12.05 2.80
CA LEU A 284 -6.98 -12.19 1.91
C LEU A 284 -6.92 -13.62 1.40
N ARG A 285 -6.69 -13.79 0.10
CA ARG A 285 -6.33 -15.06 -0.52
C ARG A 285 -5.01 -14.88 -1.24
N VAL A 286 -4.11 -15.84 -1.13
CA VAL A 286 -2.86 -15.87 -1.88
C VAL A 286 -2.69 -17.28 -2.44
N ALA A 287 -2.47 -17.38 -3.75
CA ALA A 287 -2.28 -18.66 -4.40
C ALA A 287 -0.99 -19.35 -3.93
N ASP A 288 0.13 -18.62 -3.96
CA ASP A 288 1.45 -19.11 -3.53
C ASP A 288 2.21 -18.01 -2.78
N LEU A 289 2.70 -18.37 -1.60
CA LEU A 289 3.59 -17.59 -0.76
C LEU A 289 4.84 -18.43 -0.52
N ARG A 290 5.98 -17.94 -0.96
CA ARG A 290 7.27 -18.57 -0.74
C ARG A 290 8.06 -17.76 0.26
N ILE A 291 8.50 -18.41 1.35
CA ILE A 291 9.39 -17.82 2.35
C ILE A 291 10.67 -18.65 2.35
N GLY A 292 11.68 -18.17 1.63
CA GLY A 292 12.90 -18.91 1.32
C GLY A 292 12.60 -20.29 0.72
N ARG A 293 12.85 -21.35 1.50
CA ARG A 293 12.61 -22.75 1.09
C ARG A 293 11.23 -23.30 1.45
N LEU A 294 10.42 -22.54 2.17
CA LEU A 294 9.10 -22.98 2.62
C LEU A 294 8.02 -22.46 1.65
N PRO A 295 7.45 -23.32 0.79
CA PRO A 295 6.27 -22.97 0.02
C PRO A 295 5.01 -23.11 0.88
N LEU A 296 4.20 -22.07 0.88
CA LEU A 296 2.86 -22.00 1.45
C LEU A 296 1.88 -21.81 0.29
N ARG A 297 0.90 -22.70 0.17
CA ARG A 297 -0.10 -22.67 -0.90
C ARG A 297 -1.48 -22.41 -0.36
N ALA A 298 -2.33 -21.81 -1.20
CA ALA A 298 -3.72 -21.52 -0.86
C ALA A 298 -3.83 -20.82 0.50
N VAL A 299 -3.04 -19.76 0.68
CA VAL A 299 -3.05 -18.99 1.92
C VAL A 299 -4.36 -18.22 1.97
N THR A 300 -5.07 -18.33 3.09
CA THR A 300 -6.24 -17.52 3.38
C THR A 300 -6.04 -16.84 4.72
N ALA A 301 -6.33 -15.55 4.82
CA ALA A 301 -6.27 -14.84 6.09
C ALA A 301 -7.48 -13.92 6.25
N ASP A 302 -7.99 -13.79 7.46
CA ASP A 302 -8.92 -12.74 7.84
C ASP A 302 -8.15 -11.64 8.56
N PHE A 303 -7.98 -10.49 7.92
CA PHE A 303 -7.10 -9.43 8.39
C PHE A 303 -7.74 -8.04 8.30
N GLY A 304 -7.22 -7.09 9.08
CA GLY A 304 -7.59 -5.70 9.02
C GLY A 304 -6.43 -4.76 9.34
N LEU A 305 -6.54 -3.53 8.87
CA LEU A 305 -5.58 -2.46 9.14
C LEU A 305 -6.07 -1.61 10.31
N TRP A 306 -5.14 -1.24 11.19
CA TRP A 306 -5.40 -0.39 12.35
C TRP A 306 -4.39 0.77 12.37
N ASP A 307 -4.90 1.97 12.10
CA ASP A 307 -4.18 3.23 12.28
C ASP A 307 -2.84 3.32 11.51
N GLY A 308 -2.77 2.68 10.33
CA GLY A 308 -1.63 2.70 9.41
C GLY A 308 -0.34 2.02 9.93
N THR A 309 -0.35 1.52 11.16
CA THR A 309 0.85 1.03 11.87
C THR A 309 0.71 -0.42 12.31
N GLN A 310 -0.50 -0.94 12.38
CA GLN A 310 -0.78 -2.30 12.83
C GLN A 310 -1.63 -3.07 11.81
N ILE A 311 -1.23 -4.31 11.53
CA ILE A 311 -2.03 -5.31 10.83
C ILE A 311 -2.53 -6.30 11.88
N ARG A 312 -3.84 -6.49 11.95
CA ARG A 312 -4.47 -7.50 12.82
C ARG A 312 -4.90 -8.68 11.97
N VAL A 313 -4.58 -9.89 12.41
CA VAL A 313 -4.97 -11.13 11.72
C VAL A 313 -5.71 -11.99 12.72
N LYS A 314 -7.00 -12.26 12.46
CA LYS A 314 -7.81 -13.14 13.33
C LYS A 314 -7.45 -14.60 13.18
N ARG A 315 -7.20 -14.98 11.93
CA ARG A 315 -6.84 -16.34 11.54
C ARG A 315 -6.14 -16.29 10.19
N ALA A 316 -5.08 -17.08 10.06
CA ALA A 316 -4.51 -17.40 8.76
C ALA A 316 -4.39 -18.92 8.62
N GLU A 317 -4.55 -19.41 7.40
CA GLU A 317 -4.43 -20.82 7.07
C GLU A 317 -3.69 -20.97 5.74
N ALA A 318 -2.86 -21.99 5.63
CA ALA A 318 -2.13 -22.33 4.42
C ALA A 318 -1.90 -23.84 4.34
N THR A 319 -1.63 -24.34 3.14
CA THR A 319 -1.09 -25.68 2.92
C THR A 319 0.42 -25.61 2.82
N ALA A 320 1.13 -26.37 3.66
CA ALA A 320 2.58 -26.49 3.60
C ALA A 320 3.01 -27.89 4.01
N LEU A 321 4.12 -28.38 3.42
CA LEU A 321 4.73 -29.68 3.79
C LEU A 321 3.73 -30.85 3.73
N GLY A 322 2.82 -30.81 2.75
CA GLY A 322 1.77 -31.83 2.56
C GLY A 322 0.61 -31.81 3.56
N GLY A 323 0.58 -30.87 4.50
CA GLY A 323 -0.48 -30.70 5.50
C GLY A 323 -0.98 -29.26 5.60
N ARG A 324 -1.71 -28.97 6.68
CA ARG A 324 -2.31 -27.67 6.97
C ARG A 324 -1.53 -26.95 8.07
N VAL A 325 -1.28 -25.66 7.88
CA VAL A 325 -0.72 -24.76 8.89
C VAL A 325 -1.75 -23.67 9.16
N THR A 326 -2.05 -23.43 10.43
CA THR A 326 -2.99 -22.40 10.87
C THR A 326 -2.31 -21.49 11.88
N ALA A 327 -2.45 -20.18 11.72
CA ALA A 327 -2.06 -19.19 12.72
C ALA A 327 -3.33 -18.70 13.44
N GLU A 328 -3.28 -18.69 14.77
CA GLU A 328 -4.31 -18.07 15.62
C GLU A 328 -4.13 -16.54 15.66
N ASP A 329 -5.04 -15.81 16.33
CA ASP A 329 -5.06 -14.35 16.34
C ASP A 329 -3.68 -13.76 16.70
N PHE A 330 -3.18 -12.86 15.85
CA PHE A 330 -1.95 -12.13 16.09
C PHE A 330 -2.01 -10.71 15.54
N ASN A 331 -1.14 -9.87 16.12
CA ASN A 331 -0.95 -8.49 15.68
C ASN A 331 0.47 -8.32 15.15
N TYR A 332 0.59 -7.65 14.01
CA TYR A 332 1.87 -7.27 13.43
C TYR A 332 1.97 -5.74 13.42
N GLN A 333 3.00 -5.21 14.08
CA GLN A 333 3.31 -3.78 14.07
C GLN A 333 4.33 -3.49 12.97
N LEU A 334 3.99 -2.65 11.99
CA LEU A 334 4.81 -2.37 10.82
C LEU A 334 6.15 -1.67 11.16
N ASN A 335 6.15 -0.90 12.25
CA ASN A 335 7.33 -0.23 12.79
C ASN A 335 8.18 -1.14 13.70
N GLU A 336 7.64 -2.27 14.15
CA GLU A 336 8.38 -3.23 14.96
C GLU A 336 8.86 -4.39 14.08
N ARG A 337 10.15 -4.72 14.18
CA ARG A 337 10.71 -5.92 13.54
C ARG A 337 10.44 -7.17 14.37
N SER A 338 9.37 -7.19 15.16
CA SER A 338 9.04 -8.28 16.06
C SER A 338 7.61 -8.76 15.84
N LEU A 339 7.43 -10.07 15.74
CA LEU A 339 6.13 -10.71 15.58
C LEU A 339 6.09 -11.98 16.42
N ALA A 340 5.02 -12.19 17.17
CA ALA A 340 4.76 -13.42 17.90
C ALA A 340 3.46 -14.02 17.39
N LEU A 341 3.46 -15.31 17.06
CA LEU A 341 2.26 -16.02 16.60
C LEU A 341 2.27 -17.49 17.04
N GLY A 342 1.11 -18.01 17.39
CA GLY A 342 0.90 -19.44 17.62
C GLY A 342 0.56 -20.14 16.31
N LEU A 343 1.39 -21.08 15.86
CA LEU A 343 1.07 -21.94 14.73
C LEU A 343 0.55 -23.29 15.20
N ARG A 344 -0.58 -23.72 14.66
CA ARG A 344 -1.02 -25.11 14.70
C ARG A 344 -0.72 -25.77 13.37
N VAL A 345 -0.06 -26.91 13.43
CA VAL A 345 0.33 -27.71 12.28
C VAL A 345 -0.44 -29.02 12.33
N ALA A 346 -1.09 -29.38 11.23
CA ALA A 346 -1.88 -30.59 11.14
C ALA A 346 -1.49 -31.39 9.90
N ASP A 347 -1.24 -32.68 10.11
CA ASP A 347 -1.10 -33.67 9.04
C ASP A 347 0.08 -33.43 8.08
N VAL A 348 1.14 -32.76 8.55
CA VAL A 348 2.33 -32.49 7.72
C VAL A 348 3.19 -33.73 7.57
N ARG A 349 3.79 -33.90 6.40
CA ARG A 349 4.66 -35.02 6.09
C ARG A 349 5.99 -34.86 6.82
N ALA A 350 6.34 -35.85 7.62
CA ALA A 350 7.58 -35.82 8.39
C ALA A 350 8.84 -35.78 7.49
N ALA A 351 8.77 -36.42 6.32
CA ALA A 351 9.82 -36.35 5.29
C ALA A 351 10.09 -34.91 4.81
N ASP A 352 9.03 -34.14 4.54
CA ASP A 352 9.13 -32.77 4.03
C ASP A 352 9.72 -31.83 5.09
N LEU A 353 9.40 -32.06 6.37
CA LEU A 353 10.03 -31.35 7.49
C LEU A 353 11.54 -31.63 7.57
N LEU A 354 11.96 -32.90 7.45
CA LEU A 354 13.38 -33.24 7.47
C LEU A 354 14.14 -32.66 6.27
N ALA A 355 13.50 -32.52 5.11
CA ALA A 355 14.10 -31.90 3.93
C ALA A 355 14.47 -30.41 4.16
N LEU A 356 13.86 -29.74 5.14
CA LEU A 356 14.24 -28.39 5.55
C LEU A 356 15.55 -28.36 6.36
N THR A 357 16.00 -29.51 6.86
CA THR A 357 17.23 -29.63 7.66
C THR A 357 18.43 -30.02 6.81
N ALA A 358 19.56 -29.32 7.00
CA ALA A 358 20.79 -29.64 6.27
C ALA A 358 21.53 -30.82 6.90
N GLY A 359 21.91 -31.82 6.09
CA GLY A 359 22.81 -32.90 6.50
C GLY A 359 22.17 -34.07 7.26
N VAL A 360 20.84 -34.21 7.19
CA VAL A 360 20.09 -35.26 7.90
C VAL A 360 19.63 -36.31 6.86
N THR A 361 20.25 -37.49 6.89
CA THR A 361 19.95 -38.64 6.00
C THR A 361 18.90 -39.67 6.49
N PRO A 362 18.32 -39.64 7.70
CA PRO A 362 17.28 -40.60 8.05
C PRO A 362 16.04 -40.39 7.18
N ARG A 363 15.55 -41.49 6.60
CA ARG A 363 14.25 -41.51 5.93
C ARG A 363 13.19 -41.66 7.01
N LEU A 364 12.35 -40.65 7.17
CA LEU A 364 11.21 -40.67 8.07
C LEU A 364 9.92 -40.57 7.25
N SER A 365 9.05 -41.55 7.37
CA SER A 365 7.70 -41.52 6.81
C SER A 365 6.67 -41.21 7.91
N GLY A 366 5.41 -41.03 7.50
CA GLY A 366 4.31 -40.69 8.40
C GLY A 366 3.98 -39.20 8.47
N ARG A 367 2.99 -38.87 9.29
CA ARG A 367 2.48 -37.50 9.43
C ARG A 367 2.45 -37.04 10.87
N VAL A 368 2.83 -35.78 11.07
CA VAL A 368 2.91 -35.17 12.39
C VAL A 368 1.98 -33.99 12.51
N SER A 369 1.53 -33.73 13.73
CA SER A 369 0.68 -32.60 14.10
C SER A 369 1.14 -32.02 15.44
N GLY A 370 0.83 -30.76 15.70
CA GLY A 370 1.08 -30.12 16.99
C GLY A 370 1.10 -28.60 16.89
N ASP A 371 1.63 -27.95 17.92
CA ASP A 371 1.65 -26.50 18.04
C ASP A 371 3.09 -25.98 18.13
N LEU A 372 3.38 -24.93 17.37
CA LEU A 372 4.69 -24.30 17.24
C LEU A 372 4.55 -22.78 17.41
N PRO A 373 4.64 -22.27 18.65
CA PRO A 373 4.69 -20.84 18.87
C PRO A 373 6.01 -20.26 18.30
N LEU A 374 5.86 -19.29 17.41
CA LEU A 374 6.95 -18.60 16.73
C LEU A 374 7.10 -17.18 17.26
N ARG A 375 8.35 -16.74 17.35
CA ARG A 375 8.73 -15.35 17.54
C ARG A 375 9.74 -14.96 16.47
N ILE A 376 9.36 -14.02 15.62
CA ILE A 376 10.21 -13.43 14.59
C ILE A 376 10.75 -12.13 15.18
N GLN A 377 12.05 -11.91 15.07
CA GLN A 377 12.76 -10.72 15.53
C GLN A 377 13.80 -10.30 14.48
N GLY A 378 14.42 -9.15 14.69
CA GLY A 378 15.46 -8.64 13.79
C GLY A 378 16.68 -9.56 13.61
N ASP A 379 16.91 -10.50 14.53
CA ASP A 379 17.98 -11.51 14.50
C ASP A 379 17.56 -12.86 13.89
N GLY A 380 16.26 -13.06 13.60
CA GLY A 380 15.74 -14.23 12.89
C GLY A 380 14.41 -14.76 13.42
N VAL A 381 14.09 -15.99 13.00
CA VAL A 381 12.91 -16.73 13.48
C VAL A 381 13.32 -17.61 14.65
N ARG A 382 12.51 -17.61 15.71
CA ARG A 382 12.77 -18.37 16.94
C ARG A 382 11.52 -19.13 17.35
N VAL A 383 11.67 -20.42 17.64
CA VAL A 383 10.57 -21.25 18.16
C VAL A 383 10.61 -21.13 19.69
N SER A 384 9.56 -20.57 20.30
CA SER A 384 9.54 -20.29 21.74
C SER A 384 9.23 -21.53 22.60
N GLY A 385 8.67 -22.58 21.99
CA GLY A 385 8.36 -23.85 22.63
C GLY A 385 7.53 -24.74 21.70
N GLY A 386 6.74 -25.64 22.29
CA GLY A 386 5.78 -26.47 21.54
C GLY A 386 6.38 -27.77 21.03
N GLY A 387 5.68 -28.41 20.10
CA GLY A 387 6.10 -29.70 19.61
C GLY A 387 5.25 -30.27 18.50
N LEU A 388 5.78 -31.30 17.85
CA LEU A 388 5.11 -32.08 16.83
C LEU A 388 5.11 -33.54 17.25
N ALA A 389 3.98 -34.21 17.11
CA ALA A 389 3.85 -35.64 17.41
C ALA A 389 3.27 -36.39 16.21
N LEU A 390 3.68 -37.65 16.05
CA LEU A 390 3.05 -38.60 15.15
C LEU A 390 1.58 -38.73 15.50
N GLN A 391 0.71 -38.73 14.49
CA GLN A 391 -0.71 -38.94 14.74
C GLN A 391 -0.97 -40.37 15.24
N PRO A 392 -1.79 -40.55 16.29
CA PRO A 392 -2.17 -41.87 16.77
C PRO A 392 -2.77 -42.73 15.65
N GLY A 393 -2.34 -43.99 15.55
CA GLY A 393 -2.85 -44.94 14.56
C GLY A 393 -2.32 -44.75 13.13
N GLN A 394 -1.48 -43.75 12.85
CA GLN A 394 -0.77 -43.67 11.57
C GLN A 394 0.55 -44.44 11.64
N GLY A 395 0.75 -45.36 10.70
CA GLY A 395 2.04 -46.03 10.54
C GLY A 395 3.12 -45.05 10.08
N ALA A 396 4.26 -45.09 10.75
CA ALA A 396 5.45 -44.34 10.37
C ALA A 396 6.68 -45.22 10.47
N GLU A 397 7.66 -44.96 9.61
CA GLU A 397 8.92 -45.70 9.58
C GLU A 397 10.07 -44.71 9.68
N LEU A 398 11.03 -45.03 10.53
CA LEU A 398 12.27 -44.28 10.69
C LEU A 398 13.45 -45.18 10.32
N GLN A 399 14.15 -44.84 9.26
CA GLN A 399 15.41 -45.47 8.90
C GLN A 399 16.56 -44.73 9.59
N LEU A 400 17.31 -45.42 10.45
CA LEU A 400 18.43 -44.84 11.17
C LEU A 400 19.66 -45.75 11.17
N ASN A 401 20.84 -45.18 11.38
CA ASN A 401 22.08 -45.94 11.57
C ASN A 401 22.22 -46.29 13.07
N ALA A 402 22.08 -47.58 13.42
CA ALA A 402 22.07 -48.02 14.82
C ALA A 402 23.39 -47.69 15.54
N ALA A 403 24.53 -47.90 14.89
CA ALA A 403 25.84 -47.57 15.46
C ALA A 403 26.04 -46.07 15.70
N ALA A 404 25.46 -45.21 14.86
CA ALA A 404 25.48 -43.75 15.08
C ALA A 404 24.62 -43.35 16.29
N LEU A 405 23.42 -43.94 16.43
CA LEU A 405 22.53 -43.67 17.56
C LEU A 405 23.12 -44.17 18.90
N LEU A 406 23.74 -45.35 18.91
CA LEU A 406 24.42 -45.86 20.10
C LEU A 406 25.60 -44.96 20.52
N ARG A 407 26.36 -44.44 19.55
CA ARG A 407 27.47 -43.50 19.82
C ARG A 407 27.00 -42.12 20.26
N SER A 408 25.75 -41.73 19.98
CA SER A 408 25.24 -40.42 20.36
C SER A 408 24.95 -40.29 21.87
N GLY A 409 25.02 -41.39 22.63
CA GLY A 409 24.70 -41.39 24.06
C GLY A 409 23.23 -41.12 24.36
N ALA A 410 22.33 -41.39 23.41
CA ALA A 410 20.89 -41.21 23.60
C ALA A 410 20.39 -42.08 24.77
N PRO A 411 19.71 -41.51 25.79
CA PRO A 411 19.09 -42.31 26.84
C PRO A 411 18.14 -43.37 26.27
N MET A 412 18.38 -44.63 26.63
CA MET A 412 17.62 -45.79 26.20
C MET A 412 17.73 -46.93 27.21
N SER A 413 16.78 -47.88 27.18
CA SER A 413 16.84 -49.06 28.04
C SER A 413 17.96 -50.03 27.60
N ALA A 414 18.40 -50.89 28.53
CA ALA A 414 19.37 -51.95 28.21
C ALA A 414 18.84 -52.91 27.11
N ALA A 415 17.53 -53.16 27.09
CA ALA A 415 16.88 -53.95 26.06
C ALA A 415 16.95 -53.27 24.68
N THR A 416 16.60 -51.99 24.58
CA THR A 416 16.74 -51.17 23.36
C THR A 416 18.18 -51.22 22.85
N ALA A 417 19.16 -51.01 23.73
CA ALA A 417 20.57 -51.01 23.37
C ALA A 417 21.03 -52.39 22.86
N GLY A 418 20.51 -53.48 23.43
CA GLY A 418 20.76 -54.85 22.96
C GLY A 418 20.28 -55.08 21.52
N VAL A 419 19.05 -54.66 21.22
CA VAL A 419 18.47 -54.77 19.86
C VAL A 419 19.28 -53.98 18.84
N LEU A 420 19.64 -52.73 19.16
CA LEU A 420 20.42 -51.88 18.26
C LEU A 420 21.87 -52.38 18.08
N LYS A 421 22.48 -52.97 19.12
CA LYS A 421 23.81 -53.59 19.02
C LYS A 421 23.80 -54.82 18.12
N ALA A 422 22.76 -55.65 18.20
CA ALA A 422 22.60 -56.83 17.34
C ALA A 422 22.51 -56.46 15.85
N ALA A 423 21.96 -55.28 15.53
CA ALA A 423 21.90 -54.76 14.16
C ALA A 423 23.26 -54.24 13.62
N GLY A 424 24.27 -54.04 14.48
CA GLY A 424 25.62 -53.63 14.09
C GLY A 424 25.68 -52.30 13.33
N SER A 425 26.38 -52.30 12.19
CA SER A 425 26.57 -51.11 11.33
C SER A 425 25.42 -50.87 10.34
N ALA A 426 24.43 -51.76 10.30
CA ALA A 426 23.35 -51.69 9.33
C ALA A 426 22.39 -50.53 9.59
N SER A 427 21.73 -50.06 8.53
CA SER A 427 20.56 -49.21 8.68
C SER A 427 19.39 -50.06 9.18
N VAL A 428 18.77 -49.62 10.26
CA VAL A 428 17.61 -50.27 10.86
C VAL A 428 16.36 -49.49 10.49
N VAL A 429 15.30 -50.20 10.11
CA VAL A 429 13.97 -49.62 9.90
C VAL A 429 13.17 -49.82 11.18
N LEU A 430 12.84 -48.72 11.84
CA LEU A 430 12.02 -48.70 13.04
C LEU A 430 10.58 -48.37 12.65
N ARG A 431 9.65 -49.29 12.91
CA ARG A 431 8.20 -49.00 12.81
C ARG A 431 7.78 -48.25 14.07
N LEU A 432 7.35 -47.01 13.89
CA LEU A 432 7.07 -46.09 14.99
C LEU A 432 5.66 -46.30 15.53
N ASP A 433 5.55 -46.47 16.84
CA ASP A 433 4.30 -46.34 17.59
C ASP A 433 4.14 -44.91 18.11
N GLN A 434 5.26 -44.24 18.41
CA GLN A 434 5.30 -42.86 18.88
C GLN A 434 6.54 -42.14 18.33
N LEU A 435 6.33 -40.91 17.89
CA LEU A 435 7.39 -39.96 17.62
C LEU A 435 6.94 -38.59 18.12
N GLN A 436 7.73 -37.95 18.97
CA GLN A 436 7.42 -36.64 19.53
C GLN A 436 8.66 -35.76 19.53
N PHE A 437 8.54 -34.59 18.91
CA PHE A 437 9.53 -33.52 18.93
C PHE A 437 9.04 -32.45 19.88
N GLU A 438 9.78 -32.20 20.95
CA GLU A 438 9.53 -31.11 21.91
C GLU A 438 10.60 -30.04 21.73
N VAL A 439 10.20 -28.80 21.45
CA VAL A 439 11.13 -27.67 21.34
C VAL A 439 11.15 -26.94 22.69
N ARG A 440 12.36 -26.77 23.23
CA ARG A 440 12.62 -26.14 24.53
C ARG A 440 11.70 -26.61 25.68
N PRO A 441 11.55 -27.92 25.93
CA PRO A 441 10.82 -28.37 27.10
C PRO A 441 11.48 -27.88 28.41
N PRO A 442 10.69 -27.67 29.48
CA PRO A 442 11.23 -27.27 30.78
C PRO A 442 12.22 -28.31 31.32
N GLY A 443 13.24 -27.85 32.05
CA GLY A 443 14.22 -28.72 32.73
C GLY A 443 15.31 -29.32 31.83
N LEU A 444 15.55 -28.77 30.63
CA LEU A 444 16.66 -29.20 29.79
C LEU A 444 18.02 -28.63 30.24
N PRO A 445 19.13 -29.39 30.06
CA PRO A 445 20.48 -28.87 30.26
C PRO A 445 20.78 -27.65 29.38
N LEU A 446 21.59 -26.73 29.90
CA LEU A 446 22.11 -25.57 29.15
C LEU A 446 22.67 -26.01 27.79
N GLY A 447 22.18 -25.39 26.70
CA GLY A 447 22.61 -25.70 25.33
C GLY A 447 21.75 -26.73 24.59
N THR A 448 20.80 -27.40 25.26
CA THR A 448 19.82 -28.29 24.59
C THR A 448 18.61 -27.49 24.15
N SER A 449 18.22 -27.59 22.88
CA SER A 449 17.13 -26.79 22.31
C SER A 449 15.88 -27.59 21.97
N ALA A 450 16.01 -28.92 21.81
CA ALA A 450 14.88 -29.81 21.60
C ALA A 450 15.16 -31.22 22.13
N ARG A 451 14.07 -31.94 22.36
CA ARG A 451 14.05 -33.35 22.73
C ARG A 451 13.22 -34.11 21.71
N VAL A 452 13.72 -35.24 21.23
CA VAL A 452 12.98 -36.16 20.36
C VAL A 452 12.78 -37.47 21.09
N ARG A 453 11.53 -37.86 21.31
CA ARG A 453 11.17 -39.16 21.87
C ARG A 453 10.70 -40.07 20.76
N VAL A 454 11.23 -41.29 20.75
CA VAL A 454 10.94 -42.29 19.72
C VAL A 454 10.62 -43.60 20.43
N ALA A 455 9.45 -44.17 20.13
CA ALA A 455 9.06 -45.51 20.55
C ALA A 455 8.51 -46.28 19.34
N GLY A 456 8.86 -47.56 19.24
CA GLY A 456 8.44 -48.38 18.13
C GLY A 456 8.97 -49.80 18.22
N ARG A 457 9.06 -50.46 17.07
CA ARG A 457 9.52 -51.85 16.96
C ARG A 457 10.53 -52.04 15.83
N VAL A 458 11.55 -52.84 16.10
CA VAL A 458 12.50 -53.37 15.12
C VAL A 458 12.27 -54.87 15.06
N ASP A 459 11.87 -55.40 13.90
CA ASP A 459 11.56 -56.83 13.72
C ASP A 459 10.60 -57.40 14.79
N GLY A 460 9.64 -56.57 15.23
CA GLY A 460 8.65 -56.91 16.26
C GLY A 460 9.10 -56.68 17.70
N ILE A 461 10.39 -56.39 17.94
CA ILE A 461 10.94 -56.16 19.28
C ILE A 461 10.79 -54.68 19.66
N PRO A 462 10.24 -54.35 20.84
CA PRO A 462 10.05 -52.96 21.26
C PRO A 462 11.38 -52.24 21.49
N VAL A 463 11.44 -51.00 21.03
CA VAL A 463 12.61 -50.11 21.07
C VAL A 463 12.12 -48.72 21.45
N GLU A 464 12.70 -48.16 22.51
CA GLU A 464 12.45 -46.78 22.94
C GLU A 464 13.76 -46.07 23.25
N PHE A 465 13.88 -44.82 22.79
CA PHE A 465 15.00 -43.94 23.10
C PHE A 465 14.59 -42.46 23.04
N THR A 466 15.38 -41.63 23.72
CA THR A 466 15.26 -40.17 23.66
C THR A 466 16.53 -39.56 23.07
N TYR A 467 16.41 -38.72 22.06
CA TYR A 467 17.51 -37.97 21.47
C TYR A 467 17.44 -36.50 21.89
N GLN A 468 18.58 -35.92 22.27
CA GLN A 468 18.68 -34.50 22.63
C GLN A 468 19.33 -33.73 21.48
N VAL A 469 18.70 -32.65 21.06
CA VAL A 469 19.24 -31.75 20.03
C VAL A 469 19.99 -30.62 20.72
N ASN A 470 21.31 -30.65 20.59
CA ASN A 470 22.20 -29.63 21.14
C ASN A 470 22.40 -28.49 20.14
N GLY A 471 22.40 -27.25 20.63
CA GLY A 471 22.43 -26.03 19.81
C GLY A 471 21.04 -25.63 19.29
N ALA A 472 20.86 -24.38 18.84
CA ALA A 472 19.55 -23.84 18.45
C ALA A 472 18.88 -24.64 17.30
N VAL A 473 17.64 -25.13 17.50
CA VAL A 473 16.85 -25.85 16.47
C VAL A 473 16.78 -25.04 15.18
N GLU A 474 16.72 -23.73 15.31
CA GLU A 474 16.57 -22.79 14.20
C GLU A 474 17.80 -22.75 13.28
N ARG A 475 18.98 -23.16 13.77
CA ARG A 475 20.17 -23.34 12.90
C ARG A 475 20.02 -24.52 11.95
N PHE A 476 19.20 -25.49 12.30
CA PHE A 476 18.92 -26.64 11.45
C PHE A 476 17.82 -26.34 10.45
N LEU A 477 16.90 -25.42 10.75
CA LEU A 477 15.82 -25.01 9.85
C LEU A 477 16.30 -23.95 8.86
N ARG A 478 16.65 -24.36 7.63
CA ARG A 478 17.02 -23.43 6.54
C ARG A 478 15.79 -22.81 5.88
N ILE A 479 14.93 -22.16 6.67
CA ILE A 479 13.73 -21.49 6.14
C ILE A 479 14.13 -20.17 5.46
N LEU A 480 14.97 -19.37 6.11
CA LEU A 480 15.54 -18.14 5.55
C LEU A 480 17.04 -18.33 5.25
N PRO A 481 17.58 -17.71 4.19
CA PRO A 481 19.02 -17.71 3.96
C PRO A 481 19.74 -17.08 5.15
N ALA A 482 20.85 -17.69 5.57
CA ALA A 482 21.73 -17.08 6.58
C ALA A 482 22.13 -15.68 6.09
N ARG A 483 21.90 -14.65 6.90
CA ARG A 483 22.39 -13.30 6.60
C ARG A 483 23.90 -13.41 6.40
N ARG A 484 24.35 -13.11 5.18
CA ARG A 484 25.78 -12.98 4.87
C ARG A 484 26.36 -11.76 5.54
#